data_AF-A0AAV6HRT1-F1
#
_entry.id   AF-A0AAV6HRT1-F1
#
_cell.length_a   1.000
_cell.length_b   1.000
_cell.length_c   1.000
_cell.angle_alpha   90.00
_cell.angle_beta   90.00
_cell.angle_gamma   90.00
#
_symmetry.space_group_name_H-M   'P 1'
#
loop_
_entity.id
_entity.type
_entity.pdbx_description
1 polymer ?
#
loop_
_entity_poly.entity_id
_entity_poly.type
_entity_poly.pdbx_seq_one_letter_code
_entity_poly.pdbx_strand_id
1 'polypeptide(L)'
;MREIVTVLNRKDKEDYLRLGKKALKLNKILAISGPLLTGLAAFGSAFAGHGSWAVVLGVVAGALSTVLNTIEHGGQVGMVFEMYRSNAGFFELMQESIESNLKEREVERRENGELFEMKVALQLGRSLSELRDLATSSAMKREANHEFASKLF
;
A
#
# COMPACT_ATOMS: atom_id res chain seq x y z
N MET A 1 4.12 -24.47 -1.17
CA MET A 1 2.98 -23.64 -1.64
C MET A 1 2.05 -23.15 -0.52
N ARG A 2 1.44 -24.01 0.31
CA ARG A 2 0.53 -23.54 1.41
C ARG A 2 1.20 -22.57 2.39
N GLU A 3 2.46 -22.82 2.71
CA GLU A 3 3.27 -21.92 3.56
C GLU A 3 3.50 -20.55 2.90
N ILE A 4 3.77 -20.53 1.59
CA ILE A 4 3.94 -19.27 0.83
C ILE A 4 2.69 -18.41 0.88
N VAL A 5 1.50 -19.02 0.71
CA VAL A 5 0.21 -18.32 0.89
C VAL A 5 0.08 -17.72 2.28
N THR A 6 0.52 -18.45 3.30
CA THR A 6 0.47 -17.97 4.69
C THR A 6 1.34 -16.72 4.89
N VAL A 7 2.56 -16.71 4.33
CA VAL A 7 3.45 -15.54 4.36
C VAL A 7 2.84 -14.37 3.59
N LEU A 8 2.36 -14.60 2.35
CA LEU A 8 1.73 -13.58 1.51
C LEU A 8 0.57 -12.86 2.20
N ASN A 9 -0.31 -13.64 2.85
CA ASN A 9 -1.50 -13.07 3.49
C ASN A 9 -1.13 -12.30 4.78
N ARG A 10 -0.28 -12.88 5.63
CA ARG A 10 0.05 -12.32 6.96
C ARG A 10 1.05 -11.16 6.91
N LYS A 11 1.89 -11.09 5.88
CA LYS A 11 2.95 -10.08 5.76
C LYS A 11 2.66 -9.11 4.64
N ASP A 12 2.86 -9.55 3.40
CA ASP A 12 2.78 -8.67 2.23
C ASP A 12 1.40 -7.99 2.14
N LYS A 13 0.32 -8.76 2.02
CA LYS A 13 -1.04 -8.21 1.84
C LYS A 13 -1.46 -7.32 3.00
N GLU A 14 -1.32 -7.77 4.24
CA GLU A 14 -1.75 -7.02 5.42
C GLU A 14 -0.98 -5.69 5.57
N ASP A 15 0.35 -5.69 5.35
CA ASP A 15 1.14 -4.47 5.43
C ASP A 15 0.81 -3.49 4.30
N TYR A 16 0.64 -3.97 3.06
CA TYR A 16 0.25 -3.09 1.94
C TYR A 16 -1.16 -2.52 2.13
N LEU A 17 -2.12 -3.29 2.65
CA LEU A 17 -3.45 -2.75 2.98
C LEU A 17 -3.37 -1.73 4.12
N ARG A 18 -2.50 -1.93 5.10
CA ARG A 18 -2.28 -0.98 6.21
C ARG A 18 -1.64 0.31 5.70
N LEU A 19 -0.62 0.22 4.86
CA LEU A 19 0.03 1.37 4.23
C LEU A 19 -0.95 2.13 3.31
N GLY A 20 -1.73 1.40 2.51
CA GLY A 20 -2.81 1.95 1.70
C GLY A 20 -3.83 2.71 2.55
N LYS A 21 -4.31 2.13 3.66
CA LYS A 21 -5.23 2.83 4.59
C LYS A 21 -4.63 4.12 5.17
N LYS A 22 -3.34 4.11 5.52
CA LYS A 22 -2.65 5.32 6.01
C LYS A 22 -2.55 6.39 4.92
N ALA A 23 -2.13 6.01 3.72
CA ALA A 23 -2.03 6.92 2.56
C ALA A 23 -3.41 7.49 2.19
N LEU A 24 -4.45 6.67 2.17
CA LEU A 24 -5.83 7.10 1.92
C LEU A 24 -6.33 8.10 2.96
N LYS A 25 -6.02 7.85 4.25
CA LYS A 25 -6.41 8.75 5.34
C LYS A 25 -5.70 10.10 5.20
N LEU A 26 -4.40 10.10 4.88
CA LEU A 26 -3.65 11.32 4.61
C LEU A 26 -4.22 12.08 3.41
N ASN A 27 -4.48 11.39 2.29
CA ASN A 27 -5.06 11.99 1.09
C ASN A 27 -6.41 12.66 1.39
N LYS A 28 -7.29 12.00 2.17
CA LYS A 28 -8.58 12.58 2.58
C LYS A 28 -8.42 13.81 3.47
N ILE A 29 -7.47 13.81 4.41
CA ILE A 29 -7.21 14.97 5.27
C ILE A 29 -6.69 16.14 4.44
N LEU A 30 -5.75 15.89 3.53
CA LEU A 30 -5.18 16.91 2.63
C LEU A 30 -6.26 17.52 1.73
N ALA A 31 -7.06 16.69 1.07
CA ALA A 31 -8.13 17.12 0.17
C ALA A 31 -9.21 17.99 0.85
N ILE A 32 -9.40 17.84 2.17
CA ILE A 32 -10.34 18.68 2.95
C ILE A 32 -9.63 19.94 3.48
N SER A 33 -8.41 19.78 4.00
CA SER A 33 -7.68 20.86 4.68
C SER A 33 -7.18 21.95 3.73
N GLY A 34 -6.77 21.60 2.50
CA GLY A 34 -6.33 22.57 1.48
C GLY A 34 -7.42 23.60 1.14
N PRO A 35 -8.62 23.18 0.70
CA PRO A 35 -9.73 24.10 0.44
C PRO A 35 -10.18 24.87 1.68
N LEU A 36 -10.24 24.22 2.85
CA LEU A 36 -10.66 24.85 4.10
C LEU A 36 -9.71 25.98 4.52
N LEU A 37 -8.40 25.73 4.49
CA LEU A 37 -7.39 26.74 4.85
C LEU A 37 -7.30 27.85 3.82
N THR A 38 -7.50 27.54 2.54
CA THR A 38 -7.61 28.56 1.47
C THR A 38 -8.81 29.47 1.71
N GLY A 39 -9.96 28.90 2.10
CA GLY A 39 -11.14 29.67 2.49
C GLY A 39 -10.87 30.58 3.69
N LEU A 40 -10.27 30.05 4.75
CA LEU A 40 -9.88 30.83 5.94
C LEU A 40 -8.89 31.95 5.60
N ALA A 41 -7.91 31.68 4.74
CA ALA A 41 -6.96 32.66 4.27
C ALA A 41 -7.65 33.79 3.47
N ALA A 42 -8.60 33.44 2.60
CA ALA A 42 -9.36 34.40 1.81
C ALA A 42 -10.25 35.28 2.71
N PHE A 43 -10.96 34.70 3.67
CA PHE A 43 -11.74 35.47 4.65
C PHE A 43 -10.85 36.37 5.52
N GLY A 44 -9.76 35.84 6.08
CA GLY A 44 -8.81 36.62 6.88
C GLY A 44 -8.20 37.80 6.12
N SER A 45 -7.90 37.59 4.83
CA SER A 45 -7.36 38.63 3.94
C SER A 45 -8.43 39.68 3.59
N ALA A 46 -9.68 39.27 3.36
CA ALA A 46 -10.77 40.20 3.08
C ALA A 46 -11.10 41.12 4.28
N PHE A 47 -10.88 40.65 5.51
CA PHE A 47 -11.05 41.43 6.74
C PHE A 47 -9.75 42.07 7.27
N ALA A 48 -8.67 42.08 6.47
CA ALA A 48 -7.35 42.61 6.86
C ALA A 48 -7.36 44.06 7.38
N GLY A 49 -8.38 44.85 7.03
CA GLY A 49 -8.58 46.21 7.55
C GLY A 49 -9.15 46.31 8.99
N HIS A 50 -9.56 45.19 9.60
CA HIS A 50 -10.27 45.17 10.90
C HIS A 50 -9.40 44.72 12.11
N GLY A 51 -8.09 44.48 11.92
CA GLY A 51 -7.16 44.24 13.03
C GLY A 51 -5.96 43.35 12.70
N SER A 52 -4.84 43.55 13.42
CA SER A 52 -3.56 42.84 13.22
C SER A 52 -3.69 41.31 13.26
N TRP A 53 -4.65 40.78 14.02
CA TRP A 53 -4.85 39.33 14.17
C TRP A 53 -5.46 38.66 12.93
N ALA A 54 -6.32 39.37 12.18
CA ALA A 54 -6.91 38.86 10.94
C ALA A 54 -5.85 38.68 9.84
N VAL A 55 -4.90 39.61 9.77
CA VAL A 55 -3.75 39.54 8.85
C VAL A 55 -2.85 38.35 9.18
N VAL A 56 -2.51 38.16 10.47
CA VAL A 56 -1.67 37.03 10.92
C VAL A 56 -2.36 35.70 10.61
N LEU A 57 -3.66 35.56 10.91
CA LEU A 57 -4.42 34.36 10.60
C LEU A 57 -4.49 34.09 9.09
N GLY A 58 -4.70 35.12 8.27
CA GLY A 58 -4.73 35.00 6.82
C GLY A 58 -3.41 34.48 6.25
N VAL A 59 -2.27 35.05 6.69
CA VAL A 59 -0.93 34.66 6.23
C VAL A 59 -0.59 33.23 6.67
N VAL A 60 -0.85 32.88 7.94
CA VAL A 60 -0.57 31.53 8.46
C VAL A 60 -1.44 30.48 7.75
N ALA A 61 -2.73 30.75 7.55
CA ALA A 61 -3.63 29.85 6.85
C ALA A 61 -3.23 29.69 5.36
N GLY A 62 -2.83 30.78 4.69
CA GLY A 62 -2.38 30.75 3.30
C GLY A 62 -1.07 29.98 3.11
N ALA A 63 -0.10 30.17 4.00
CA ALA A 63 1.15 29.43 4.00
C ALA A 63 0.92 27.93 4.23
N LEU A 64 0.07 27.58 5.21
CA LEU A 64 -0.26 26.19 5.49
C LEU A 64 -1.03 25.53 4.33
N SER A 65 -1.97 26.26 3.71
CA SER A 65 -2.67 25.79 2.51
C SER A 65 -1.68 25.45 1.37
N THR A 66 -0.70 26.32 1.13
CA THR A 66 0.31 26.10 0.08
C THR A 66 1.11 24.82 0.34
N VAL A 67 1.56 24.61 1.59
CA VAL A 67 2.29 23.38 1.97
C VAL A 67 1.43 22.13 1.75
N LEU A 68 0.16 22.15 2.20
CA LEU A 68 -0.73 21.00 2.05
C LEU A 68 -1.05 20.70 0.58
N ASN A 69 -1.25 21.75 -0.23
CA ASN A 69 -1.46 21.61 -1.66
C ASN A 69 -0.21 21.03 -2.36
N THR A 70 0.99 21.47 -1.99
CA THR A 70 2.24 20.89 -2.51
C THR A 70 2.42 19.43 -2.09
N ILE A 71 2.07 19.04 -0.86
CA ILE A 71 2.13 17.64 -0.43
C ILE A 71 1.12 16.80 -1.21
N GLU A 72 -0.11 17.28 -1.38
CA GLU A 72 -1.17 16.57 -2.09
C GLU A 72 -0.83 16.35 -3.57
N HIS A 73 -0.52 17.44 -4.29
CA HIS A 73 -0.25 17.39 -5.74
C HIS A 73 1.20 16.99 -6.07
N GLY A 74 2.17 17.55 -5.36
CA GLY A 74 3.59 17.28 -5.61
C GLY A 74 4.06 15.93 -5.06
N GLY A 75 3.48 15.48 -3.94
CA GLY A 75 3.76 14.16 -3.36
C GLY A 75 3.00 13.01 -4.01
N GLN A 76 2.07 13.30 -4.94
CA GLN A 76 1.21 12.32 -5.61
C GLN A 76 0.66 11.26 -4.65
N VAL A 77 0.18 11.69 -3.49
CA VAL A 77 -0.23 10.78 -2.39
C VAL A 77 -1.33 9.83 -2.86
N GLY A 78 -2.20 10.27 -3.77
CA GLY A 78 -3.18 9.43 -4.45
C GLY A 78 -2.55 8.29 -5.28
N MET A 79 -1.47 8.55 -6.03
CA MET A 79 -0.76 7.51 -6.79
C MET A 79 -0.06 6.51 -5.87
N VAL A 80 0.50 6.99 -4.74
CA VAL A 80 1.12 6.11 -3.73
C VAL A 80 0.08 5.19 -3.08
N PHE A 81 -1.12 5.72 -2.80
CA PHE A 81 -2.24 4.89 -2.33
C PHE A 81 -2.62 3.81 -3.36
N GLU A 82 -2.75 4.19 -4.63
CA GLU A 82 -3.07 3.27 -5.71
C GLU A 82 -1.99 2.19 -5.90
N MET A 83 -0.70 2.54 -5.73
CA MET A 83 0.39 1.57 -5.73
C MET A 83 0.24 0.54 -4.61
N TYR A 84 0.01 0.97 -3.37
CA TYR A 84 -0.21 0.04 -2.26
C TYR A 84 -1.44 -0.84 -2.45
N ARG A 85 -2.54 -0.26 -2.97
CA ARG A 85 -3.77 -0.99 -3.30
C ARG A 85 -3.52 -2.02 -4.42
N SER A 86 -2.76 -1.65 -5.44
CA SER A 86 -2.40 -2.52 -6.57
C SER A 86 -1.53 -3.69 -6.11
N ASN A 87 -0.51 -3.44 -5.28
CA ASN A 87 0.36 -4.49 -4.74
C ASN A 87 -0.44 -5.48 -3.86
N ALA A 88 -1.32 -4.98 -3.00
CA ALA A 88 -2.20 -5.85 -2.20
C ALA A 88 -3.09 -6.74 -3.09
N GLY A 89 -3.65 -6.18 -4.17
CA GLY A 89 -4.45 -6.93 -5.13
C GLY A 89 -3.64 -7.97 -5.92
N PHE A 90 -2.39 -7.66 -6.27
CA PHE A 90 -1.47 -8.61 -6.89
C PHE A 90 -1.23 -9.84 -6.00
N PHE A 91 -0.96 -9.64 -4.71
CA PHE A 91 -0.77 -10.74 -3.77
C PHE A 91 -2.05 -11.55 -3.53
N GLU A 92 -3.22 -10.89 -3.54
CA GLU A 92 -4.52 -11.57 -3.44
C GLU A 92 -4.77 -12.49 -4.64
N LEU A 93 -4.57 -12.00 -5.87
CA LEU A 93 -4.70 -12.83 -7.07
C LEU A 93 -3.71 -14.00 -7.09
N MET A 94 -2.48 -13.78 -6.63
CA MET A 94 -1.48 -14.86 -6.53
C MET A 94 -1.91 -15.92 -5.51
N GLN A 95 -2.39 -15.49 -4.34
CA GLN A 95 -2.93 -16.39 -3.33
C GLN A 95 -4.10 -17.21 -3.90
N GLU A 96 -5.06 -16.55 -4.55
CA GLU A 96 -6.22 -17.22 -5.15
C GLU A 96 -5.79 -18.24 -6.22
N SER A 97 -4.78 -17.90 -7.03
CA SER A 97 -4.20 -18.83 -8.01
C SER A 97 -3.58 -20.06 -7.34
N ILE A 98 -2.82 -19.89 -6.26
CA ILE A 98 -2.24 -21.01 -5.50
C ILE A 98 -3.33 -21.85 -4.85
N GLU A 99 -4.31 -21.23 -4.21
CA GLU A 99 -5.40 -21.97 -3.57
C GLU A 99 -6.27 -22.73 -4.57
N SER A 100 -6.58 -22.11 -5.71
CA SER A 100 -7.36 -22.73 -6.79
C SER A 100 -6.63 -23.97 -7.33
N ASN A 101 -5.34 -23.84 -7.63
CA ASN A 101 -4.52 -24.96 -8.11
C ASN A 101 -4.44 -26.11 -7.09
N LEU A 102 -4.29 -25.79 -5.80
CA LEU A 102 -4.24 -26.79 -4.73
C LEU A 102 -5.60 -27.46 -4.44
N LYS A 103 -6.72 -26.78 -4.72
CA LYS A 103 -8.09 -27.28 -4.50
C LYS A 103 -8.65 -28.02 -5.72
N GLU A 104 -8.11 -27.79 -6.92
CA GLU A 104 -8.52 -28.46 -8.16
C GLU A 104 -8.42 -29.98 -7.99
N ARG A 105 -9.49 -30.73 -8.29
CA ARG A 105 -9.55 -32.18 -8.12
C ARG A 105 -9.12 -32.91 -9.39
N GLU A 106 -9.33 -32.30 -10.55
CA GLU A 106 -8.97 -32.87 -11.84
C GLU A 106 -7.48 -32.66 -12.11
N VAL A 107 -6.70 -33.75 -12.09
CA VAL A 107 -5.24 -33.70 -12.24
C VAL A 107 -4.82 -33.07 -13.57
N GLU A 108 -5.58 -33.31 -14.65
CA GLU A 108 -5.31 -32.75 -15.98
C GLU A 108 -5.52 -31.23 -16.06
N ARG A 109 -6.32 -30.66 -15.14
CA ARG A 109 -6.57 -29.21 -15.05
C ARG A 109 -5.58 -28.49 -14.13
N ARG A 110 -4.79 -29.23 -13.34
CA ARG A 110 -3.76 -28.64 -12.48
C ARG A 110 -2.58 -28.18 -13.33
N GLU A 111 -2.06 -26.99 -13.03
CA GLU A 111 -0.76 -26.61 -13.61
C GLU A 111 0.33 -27.58 -13.13
N ASN A 112 1.30 -27.84 -13.99
CA ASN A 112 2.48 -28.64 -13.64
C ASN A 112 3.17 -28.03 -12.41
N GLY A 113 3.47 -28.85 -11.40
CA GLY A 113 3.98 -28.38 -10.11
C GLY A 113 5.30 -27.60 -10.19
N GLU A 114 6.22 -28.01 -11.08
CA GLU A 114 7.50 -27.32 -11.25
C GLU A 114 7.33 -25.99 -11.99
N LEU A 115 6.53 -25.98 -13.06
CA LEU A 115 6.22 -24.76 -13.79
C LEU A 115 5.45 -23.77 -12.91
N PHE A 116 4.56 -24.27 -12.07
CA PHE A 116 3.79 -23.48 -11.13
C PHE A 116 4.68 -22.85 -10.04
N GLU A 117 5.58 -23.65 -9.46
CA GLU A 117 6.55 -23.16 -8.48
C GLU A 117 7.47 -22.09 -9.10
N MET A 118 7.94 -22.31 -10.33
CA MET A 118 8.76 -21.35 -11.06
C MET A 118 8.01 -20.05 -11.37
N LYS A 119 6.74 -20.14 -11.79
CA LYS A 119 5.86 -18.99 -12.01
C LYS A 119 5.73 -18.15 -10.74
N VAL A 120 5.43 -18.77 -9.59
CA VAL A 120 5.31 -18.06 -8.32
C VAL A 120 6.64 -17.45 -7.88
N ALA A 121 7.75 -18.19 -8.03
CA ALA A 121 9.09 -17.67 -7.71
C ALA A 121 9.42 -16.40 -8.50
N LEU A 122 9.19 -16.43 -9.83
CA LEU A 122 9.40 -15.28 -10.71
C LEU A 122 8.50 -14.09 -10.34
N GLN A 123 7.22 -14.35 -10.07
CA GLN A 123 6.28 -13.30 -9.65
C GLN A 123 6.62 -12.67 -8.30
N LEU A 124 7.39 -13.37 -7.45
CA LEU A 124 7.91 -12.85 -6.19
C LEU A 124 9.33 -12.28 -6.29
N GLY A 125 9.95 -12.34 -7.48
CA GLY A 125 11.35 -11.92 -7.68
C GLY A 125 12.35 -12.78 -6.92
N ARG A 126 12.05 -14.06 -6.72
CA ARG A 126 12.90 -15.03 -6.01
C ARG A 126 13.37 -16.12 -6.96
N SER A 127 14.52 -16.70 -6.63
CA SER A 127 14.92 -18.01 -7.19
C SER A 127 14.08 -19.15 -6.58
N LEU A 128 14.07 -20.31 -7.23
CA LEU A 128 13.36 -21.49 -6.75
C LEU A 128 13.86 -21.96 -5.37
N SER A 129 15.18 -21.92 -5.13
CA SER A 129 15.78 -22.28 -3.85
C SER A 129 15.33 -21.33 -2.73
N GLU A 130 15.34 -20.02 -2.97
CA GLU A 130 14.88 -19.03 -2.00
C GLU A 130 13.39 -19.15 -1.69
N LEU A 131 12.56 -19.53 -2.66
CA LEU A 131 11.14 -19.79 -2.43
C LEU A 131 10.94 -21.02 -1.52
N ARG A 132 11.70 -22.09 -1.75
CA ARG A 132 11.66 -23.31 -0.92
C ARG A 132 12.18 -23.06 0.50
N ASP A 133 13.23 -22.26 0.65
CA ASP A 133 13.77 -21.86 1.95
C ASP A 133 12.77 -20.99 2.72
N LEU A 134 12.08 -20.08 2.03
CA LEU A 134 10.98 -19.30 2.62
C LEU A 134 9.84 -20.19 3.11
N ALA A 135 9.43 -21.19 2.31
CA ALA A 135 8.39 -22.14 2.70
C ALA A 135 8.81 -22.98 3.92
N THR A 136 10.04 -23.50 3.93
CA THR A 136 10.59 -24.30 5.03
C THR A 136 10.70 -23.47 6.31
N SER A 137 11.19 -22.25 6.20
CA SER A 137 11.34 -21.36 7.34
C SER A 137 9.99 -20.91 7.92
N SER A 138 8.98 -20.66 7.08
CA SER A 138 7.59 -20.43 7.52
C SER A 138 7.02 -21.62 8.29
N ALA A 139 7.25 -22.85 7.79
CA ALA A 139 6.76 -24.07 8.44
C ALA A 139 7.41 -24.33 9.81
N MET A 140 8.73 -24.10 9.92
CA MET A 140 9.49 -24.38 11.14
C MET A 140 9.36 -23.27 12.20
N LYS A 141 9.36 -22.01 11.77
CA LYS A 141 9.21 -20.83 12.64
C LYS A 141 7.81 -20.26 12.46
N ARG A 142 6.83 -20.86 13.14
CA ARG A 142 5.47 -20.29 13.26
C ARG A 142 5.44 -18.85 13.79
N GLU A 143 6.55 -18.37 14.36
CA GLU A 143 6.77 -16.98 14.72
C GLU A 143 8.07 -16.41 14.12
N ALA A 144 7.91 -15.21 13.53
CA ALA A 144 8.95 -14.22 13.28
C ALA A 144 10.01 -14.51 12.21
N ASN A 145 9.60 -14.89 11.00
CA ASN A 145 10.32 -14.35 9.84
C ASN A 145 9.79 -12.93 9.54
N HIS A 146 10.70 -11.95 9.63
CA HIS A 146 10.47 -10.56 9.19
C HIS A 146 10.47 -10.42 7.66
N GLU A 147 10.79 -11.50 6.95
CA GLU A 147 10.98 -11.49 5.52
C GLU A 147 9.64 -11.51 4.78
N PHE A 148 9.46 -10.55 3.87
CA PHE A 148 8.34 -10.51 2.92
C PHE A 148 8.45 -11.66 1.91
N ALA A 149 7.30 -12.13 1.43
CA ALA A 149 7.30 -13.11 0.35
C ALA A 149 7.85 -12.50 -0.95
N SER A 150 7.49 -11.26 -1.25
CA SER A 150 8.03 -10.54 -2.40
C SER A 150 9.42 -9.96 -2.11
N LYS A 151 10.31 -10.00 -3.11
CA LYS A 151 11.54 -9.19 -3.17
C LYS A 151 11.44 -8.04 -4.17
N LEU A 152 10.33 -7.94 -4.91
CA LEU A 152 10.17 -6.97 -6.00
C LEU A 152 9.71 -5.59 -5.53
N PHE A 153 9.00 -5.52 -4.41
CA PHE A 153 8.33 -4.32 -3.92
C PHE A 153 8.50 -4.17 -2.42
#